data_AF-A0A2J6HKA4-F1
#
_entry.id   AF-A0A2J6HKA4-F1
#
_cell.length_a   1.000
_cell.length_b   1.000
_cell.length_c   1.000
_cell.angle_alpha   90.00
_cell.angle_beta   90.00
_cell.angle_gamma   90.00
#
_symmetry.space_group_name_H-M   'P 1'
#
loop_
_entity.id
_entity.type
_entity.pdbx_description
1 polymer ?
#
loop_
_entity_poly.entity_id
_entity_poly.type
_entity_poly.pdbx_seq_one_letter_code
_entity_poly.pdbx_strand_id
1 'polypeptide(L)' 'DDLVLDRFRKVVIHELGHTFGLIHCHVPSCVMRSSTYVEDLDQKKIHLCNHCRNQMESLLE' A
#
# COMPACT_ATOMS: atom_id res chain seq x y z
N ASP A 1 1.25 -18.79 -10.32
CA ASP A 1 0.14 -17.84 -10.52
C ASP A 1 -0.17 -16.99 -9.28
N ASP A 2 -0.19 -17.57 -8.08
CA ASP A 2 -0.53 -16.85 -6.83
C ASP A 2 0.38 -15.66 -6.50
N LEU A 3 1.70 -15.76 -6.76
CA LEU A 3 2.65 -14.69 -6.43
C LEU A 3 2.46 -13.44 -7.30
N VAL A 4 2.19 -13.62 -8.60
CA VAL A 4 1.94 -12.49 -9.51
C VAL A 4 0.64 -11.79 -9.13
N LEU A 5 -0.40 -12.57 -8.79
CA LEU A 5 -1.68 -12.01 -8.36
C LEU A 5 -1.56 -11.27 -7.01
N ASP A 6 -0.78 -11.78 -6.06
CA ASP A 6 -0.50 -11.09 -4.80
C ASP A 6 0.19 -9.73 -5.02
N ARG A 7 1.25 -9.72 -5.84
CA ARG A 7 1.96 -8.48 -6.22
C ARG A 7 1.02 -7.49 -6.91
N PHE A 8 0.21 -7.98 -7.85
CA PHE A 8 -0.77 -7.15 -8.55
C PHE A 8 -1.76 -6.50 -7.58
N ARG A 9 -2.32 -7.26 -6.63
CA ARG A 9 -3.23 -6.73 -5.61
C ARG A 9 -2.57 -5.65 -4.76
N LYS A 10 -1.32 -5.84 -4.34
CA LYS A 10 -0.57 -4.86 -3.55
C LYS A 10 -0.35 -3.56 -4.32
N VAL A 11 0.03 -3.64 -5.58
CA VAL A 11 0.22 -2.45 -6.44
C VAL A 11 -1.12 -1.75 -6.68
N VAL A 12 -2.19 -2.49 -7.00
CA VAL A 12 -3.53 -1.89 -7.19
C VAL A 12 -3.97 -1.15 -5.93
N ILE A 13 -3.82 -1.72 -4.74
CA ILE A 13 -4.21 -1.07 -3.49
C ILE A 13 -3.31 0.15 -3.19
N HIS A 14 -2.01 0.08 -3.49
CA HIS A 14 -1.08 1.20 -3.37
C HIS A 14 -1.51 2.40 -4.22
N GLU A 15 -1.74 2.16 -5.52
CA GLU A 15 -2.14 3.22 -6.45
C GLU A 15 -3.54 3.75 -6.14
N LEU A 16 -4.48 2.88 -5.73
CA LEU A 16 -5.78 3.34 -5.22
C LEU A 16 -5.61 4.23 -3.99
N GLY A 17 -4.71 3.88 -3.07
CA GLY A 17 -4.36 4.76 -1.94
C GLY A 17 -3.93 6.15 -2.39
N HIS A 18 -3.13 6.27 -3.45
CA HIS A 18 -2.79 7.56 -4.05
C HIS A 18 -4.01 8.29 -4.63
N THR A 19 -4.95 7.58 -5.26
CA THR A 19 -6.22 8.21 -5.71
C THR A 19 -7.08 8.76 -4.58
N PHE A 20 -6.96 8.20 -3.37
CA PHE A 20 -7.61 8.69 -2.15
C PHE A 20 -6.76 9.72 -1.37
N GLY A 21 -5.64 10.19 -1.93
CA GLY A 21 -4.82 11.24 -1.34
C GLY A 21 -3.77 10.77 -0.33
N LEU A 22 -3.55 9.45 -0.18
CA LEU A 22 -2.45 8.94 0.63
C LEU A 22 -1.12 9.18 -0.06
N ILE A 23 -0.09 9.47 0.73
CA ILE A 23 1.30 9.56 0.28
C ILE A 23 2.10 8.33 0.73
N HIS A 24 3.34 8.24 0.26
CA HIS A 24 4.23 7.15 0.65
C HIS A 24 4.39 7.04 2.18
N CYS A 25 4.31 5.81 2.67
CA CYS A 25 4.50 5.48 4.08
C CYS A 25 5.90 4.94 4.35
N HIS A 26 6.48 5.23 5.51
CA HIS A 26 7.77 4.68 5.93
C HIS A 26 7.66 3.33 6.63
N VAL A 27 6.45 2.87 6.98
CA VAL A 27 6.23 1.59 7.67
C VAL A 27 6.53 0.43 6.70
N PRO A 28 7.53 -0.44 7.00
CA PRO A 28 7.97 -1.51 6.09
C PRO A 28 6.85 -2.43 5.58
N SER A 29 5.90 -2.75 6.45
CA SER A 29 4.81 -3.68 6.16
C SER A 29 3.58 -3.03 5.53
N CYS A 30 3.51 -1.70 5.43
CA CYS A 30 2.36 -1.00 4.88
C CYS A 30 2.33 -1.10 3.35
N VAL A 31 1.14 -1.30 2.77
CA VAL A 31 0.95 -1.31 1.32
C VAL A 31 1.34 0.03 0.66
N MET A 32 1.26 1.14 1.40
CA MET A 32 1.68 2.47 0.93
C MET A 32 3.19 2.74 1.02
N ARG A 33 4.01 1.78 1.48
CA ARG A 33 5.47 1.94 1.36
C ARG A 33 5.83 2.04 -0.12
N SER A 34 6.81 2.88 -0.49
CA SER A 34 7.32 2.93 -1.86
C SER A 34 8.04 1.61 -2.23
N SER A 35 7.98 1.19 -3.48
CA SER A 35 8.69 0.00 -3.99
C SER A 35 9.62 0.45 -5.10
N THR A 36 10.91 0.13 -4.98
CA THR A 36 11.87 0.29 -6.08
C THR A 36 12.09 -1.03 -6.80
N TYR A 37 12.11 -2.12 -6.04
CA TYR A 37 12.32 -3.46 -6.55
C TYR A 37 11.13 -4.37 -6.27
N VAL A 38 11.06 -5.52 -6.96
CA VAL A 38 9.93 -6.46 -6.82
C VAL A 38 9.91 -7.09 -5.43
N GLU A 39 11.08 -7.31 -4.84
CA GLU A 39 11.28 -7.85 -3.49
C GLU A 39 10.68 -6.92 -2.42
N ASP A 40 10.59 -5.61 -2.69
CA ASP A 40 9.89 -4.68 -1.80
C ASP A 40 8.38 -4.99 -1.74
N LEU A 41 7.78 -5.44 -2.85
CA LEU A 41 6.36 -5.83 -2.88
C LEU A 41 6.14 -7.10 -2.07
N ASP A 42 7.07 -8.05 -2.15
CA ASP A 42 6.98 -9.32 -1.43
C ASP A 42 7.03 -9.12 0.10
N GLN A 43 7.78 -8.11 0.57
CA GLN A 43 7.93 -7.78 1.99
C GLN A 43 6.75 -7.00 2.60
N LYS A 44 5.92 -6.35 1.78
CA LYS A 44 4.76 -5.59 2.25
C LYS A 44 3.57 -6.49 2.52
N LYS A 45 2.70 -6.07 3.43
CA LYS A 45 1.36 -6.63 3.56
C LYS A 45 0.41 -5.91 2.61
N ILE A 46 -0.71 -6.56 2.30
CA ILE A 46 -1.78 -5.98 1.47
C ILE A 46 -2.57 -4.86 2.20
N HIS A 47 -2.35 -4.69 3.51
CA HIS A 47 -3.12 -3.78 4.35
C HIS A 47 -2.42 -2.43 4.57
N LEU A 48 -3.24 -1.39 4.75
CA LEU A 48 -2.81 -0.11 5.31
C LEU A 48 -2.40 -0.29 6.78
N CYS A 49 -1.36 0.42 7.22
CA CYS A 49 -1.06 0.58 8.63
C CYS A 49 -2.11 1.50 9.31
N ASN A 50 -2.12 1.53 10.64
CA ASN A 50 -3.07 2.37 11.40
C ASN A 50 -2.97 3.85 11.00
N HIS A 51 -1.76 4.36 10.75
CA HIS A 51 -1.58 5.76 10.34
C HIS A 51 -2.25 6.07 8.98
N CYS A 52 -1.98 5.27 7.95
CA CYS A 52 -2.59 5.47 6.63
C CYS A 52 -4.10 5.23 6.65
N ARG A 53 -4.61 4.31 7.49
CA ARG A 53 -6.05 4.10 7.66
C ARG A 53 -6.73 5.35 8.24
N ASN A 54 -6.20 5.88 9.34
CA ASN A 54 -6.75 7.07 9.98
C ASN A 54 -6.66 8.29 9.05
N GLN A 55 -5.56 8.43 8.30
CA GLN A 55 -5.43 9.50 7.30
C GLN A 55 -6.48 9.35 6.19
N MET A 56 -6.70 8.13 5.68
CA MET A 56 -7.70 7.89 4.64
C MET A 56 -9.12 8.21 5.14
N GLU A 57 -9.46 7.81 6.36
CA GLU A 57 -10.74 8.14 6.99
C GLU A 57 -10.93 9.66 7.09
N SER A 58 -9.91 10.40 7.53
CA SER A 58 -9.96 11.87 7.62
C SER A 58 -10.07 12.60 6.27
N LEU A 59 -9.69 11.95 5.16
CA LEU A 59 -9.75 12.51 3.81
C LEU A 59 -11.10 12.24 3.12
N LEU A 60 -11.88 11.29 3.65
CA LEU A 60 -13.18 10.89 3.12
C LEU A 60 -14.36 11.59 3.83
N GLU A 61 -14.09 12.25 4.95
CA GLU A 61 -15.01 13.19 5.63
C GLU A 61 -15.02 14.56 4.94
#